data_AF-A0A8C7RYX0-F1
#
_entry.id   AF-A0A8C7RYX0-F1
#
_cell.length_a   1.000
_cell.length_b   1.000
_cell.length_c   1.000
_cell.angle_alpha   90.00
_cell.angle_beta   90.00
_cell.angle_gamma   90.00
#
_symmetry.space_group_name_H-M   'P 1'
#
loop_
_entity.id
_entity.type
_entity.pdbx_description
1 polymer ?
#
loop_
_entity_poly.entity_id
_entity_poly.type
_entity_poly.pdbx_seq_one_letter_code
_entity_poly.pdbx_strand_id
1 'polypeptide(L)'
;MDDINLHYRFLNWRRRIRDVRAVHFQERYKRMLKNGDTLSYQGNSDEVGCYVAPRPLSKGNCYFEVTIMDTGVRGTIAVGLVPQFYKLDHQPGWLPQSVAYHADDGKLYDGNPVGQQFGPKCNRGDRIGCGIYCDTIEAGLTTVFFTKNGKEVGSLVFPAAAEGLFPAIGMHSLGEEVRLDLQAEWDMEEADSIMMVDSHEDDWGRLYDIRVTGTLLEYVGKGKSILDVGLAQARQPLSTRCHYFEVEIVDAGEKCYIALGLARRDYPKNRHPGWSQGSVAYHADDGKIFHGSGVGEPFGPRCIEGDIMGCGIMFPRDYILDGEGKDNKMGPHFQFNVSLLFPNGNLFIVADVKDMLRNFGD
;
A
#
# COMPACT_ATOMS: atom_id res chain seq x y z
N MET A 1 -24.05 42.37 39.80
CA MET A 1 -22.62 42.61 39.52
C MET A 1 -21.86 41.33 39.18
N ASP A 2 -22.51 40.15 39.18
CA ASP A 2 -21.84 38.85 39.01
C ASP A 2 -21.73 38.36 37.55
N ASP A 3 -22.56 38.87 36.63
CA ASP A 3 -22.55 38.44 35.22
C ASP A 3 -21.33 38.91 34.41
N ILE A 4 -20.75 40.06 34.80
CA ILE A 4 -19.54 40.59 34.15
C ILE A 4 -18.32 39.68 34.45
N ASN A 5 -18.31 39.03 35.61
CA ASN A 5 -17.22 38.16 36.05
C ASN A 5 -17.22 36.81 35.32
N LEU A 6 -18.40 36.27 34.99
CA LEU A 6 -18.56 35.07 34.15
C LEU A 6 -18.06 35.32 32.72
N HIS A 7 -18.42 36.45 32.12
CA HIS A 7 -18.01 36.78 30.75
C HIS A 7 -16.47 36.91 30.62
N TYR A 8 -15.83 37.58 31.59
CA TYR A 8 -14.36 37.69 31.63
C TYR A 8 -13.68 36.33 31.89
N ARG A 9 -14.26 35.46 32.72
CA ARG A 9 -13.74 34.09 32.93
C ARG A 9 -13.89 33.22 31.68
N PHE A 10 -14.99 33.34 30.93
CA PHE A 10 -15.19 32.64 29.65
C PHE A 10 -14.25 33.14 28.55
N LEU A 11 -13.99 34.45 28.46
CA LEU A 11 -13.01 35.02 27.52
C LEU A 11 -11.58 34.58 27.86
N ASN A 12 -11.20 34.59 29.13
CA ASN A 12 -9.90 34.10 29.59
C ASN A 12 -9.74 32.59 29.40
N TRP A 13 -10.82 31.82 29.55
CA TRP A 13 -10.87 30.39 29.24
C TRP A 13 -10.69 30.13 27.74
N ARG A 14 -11.38 30.88 26.87
CA ARG A 14 -11.21 30.79 25.41
C ARG A 14 -9.81 31.22 24.96
N ARG A 15 -9.23 32.26 25.56
CA ARG A 15 -7.83 32.66 25.34
C ARG A 15 -6.88 31.56 25.77
N ARG A 16 -7.04 30.98 26.96
CA ARG A 16 -6.24 29.84 27.42
C ARG A 16 -6.39 28.61 26.51
N ILE A 17 -7.58 28.28 26.03
CA ILE A 17 -7.77 27.19 25.05
C ILE A 17 -7.08 27.50 23.72
N ARG A 18 -7.16 28.76 23.25
CA ARG A 18 -6.46 29.21 22.04
C ARG A 18 -4.95 29.17 22.20
N ASP A 19 -4.42 29.62 23.34
CA ASP A 19 -2.98 29.62 23.65
C ASP A 19 -2.47 28.18 23.82
N VAL A 20 -3.22 27.32 24.52
CA VAL A 20 -2.90 25.89 24.61
C VAL A 20 -2.89 25.25 23.21
N ARG A 21 -3.92 25.47 22.39
CA ARG A 21 -3.94 24.96 21.00
C ARG A 21 -2.81 25.56 20.13
N ALA A 22 -2.44 26.82 20.32
CA ALA A 22 -1.37 27.46 19.55
C ALA A 22 0.01 26.86 19.88
N VAL A 23 0.27 26.47 21.13
CA VAL A 23 1.49 25.76 21.53
C VAL A 23 1.58 24.36 20.90
N HIS A 24 0.44 23.72 20.62
CA HIS A 24 0.41 22.37 20.04
C HIS A 24 0.80 22.31 18.55
N PHE A 25 0.83 23.45 17.85
CA PHE A 25 1.08 23.50 16.40
C PHE A 25 2.33 24.31 16.02
N GLN A 26 3.33 24.39 16.89
CA GLN A 26 4.63 25.00 16.55
C GLN A 26 5.63 23.93 16.15
N GLU A 27 6.45 24.26 15.15
CA GLU A 27 7.62 23.43 14.82
C GLU A 27 8.61 23.40 15.99
N ARG A 28 9.25 22.27 16.18
CA ARG A 28 10.20 22.04 17.27
C ARG A 28 11.49 21.54 16.68
N TYR A 29 12.62 22.17 17.03
CA TYR A 29 13.91 21.67 16.59
C TYR A 29 15.02 22.01 17.57
N LYS A 30 16.08 21.20 17.53
CA LYS A 30 17.30 21.37 18.32
C LYS A 30 18.50 21.03 17.46
N ARG A 31 19.57 21.83 17.53
CA ARG A 31 20.82 21.67 16.73
C ARG A 31 20.57 21.61 15.22
N MET A 32 19.56 22.34 14.77
CA MET A 32 19.18 22.50 13.37
C MET A 32 19.05 24.00 13.11
N LEU A 33 19.54 24.46 11.95
CA LEU A 33 19.22 25.76 11.40
C LEU A 33 18.12 25.58 10.36
N LYS A 34 17.07 26.39 10.45
CA LYS A 34 15.99 26.41 9.46
C LYS A 34 16.00 27.73 8.69
N ASN A 35 16.08 27.65 7.37
CA ASN A 35 15.97 28.79 6.46
C ASN A 35 14.94 28.48 5.37
N GLY A 36 13.72 29.00 5.55
CA GLY A 36 12.56 28.57 4.75
C GLY A 36 12.33 27.06 4.93
N ASP A 37 12.42 26.34 3.82
CA ASP A 37 12.23 24.89 3.73
C ASP A 37 13.55 24.10 3.85
N THR A 38 14.68 24.81 3.97
CA THR A 38 15.99 24.18 4.13
C THR A 38 16.31 23.98 5.59
N LEU A 39 16.72 22.77 5.94
CA LEU A 39 17.19 22.37 7.27
C LEU A 39 18.66 21.96 7.17
N SER A 40 19.51 22.60 7.97
CA SER A 40 20.94 22.31 8.01
C SER A 40 21.36 21.96 9.43
N TYR A 41 22.22 20.95 9.58
CA TYR A 41 22.72 20.53 10.87
C TYR A 41 23.65 21.58 11.52
N GLN A 42 23.51 21.79 12.83
CA GLN A 42 24.28 22.77 13.61
C GLN A 42 24.81 22.18 14.94
N GLY A 43 24.81 20.86 15.08
CA GLY A 43 25.37 20.19 16.25
C GLY A 43 26.88 19.92 16.13
N ASN A 44 27.46 19.39 17.20
CA ASN A 44 28.81 18.82 17.19
C ASN A 44 28.79 17.32 16.85
N SER A 45 29.93 16.72 16.50
CA SER A 45 30.04 15.34 15.96
C SER A 45 29.31 14.22 16.70
N ASP A 46 29.01 14.40 18.00
CA ASP A 46 28.43 13.39 18.88
C ASP A 46 26.97 13.71 19.28
N GLU A 47 26.38 14.75 18.69
CA GLU A 47 25.06 15.23 19.05
C GLU A 47 24.04 15.03 17.93
N VAL A 48 22.87 14.50 18.25
CA VAL A 48 21.78 14.47 17.27
C VAL A 48 21.04 15.80 17.24
N GLY A 49 20.81 16.32 16.04
CA GLY A 49 19.84 17.36 15.74
C GLY A 49 18.55 16.74 15.22
N CYS A 50 17.41 17.31 15.60
CA CYS A 50 16.11 16.80 15.23
C CYS A 50 15.13 17.95 15.04
N TYR A 51 14.35 17.86 13.98
CA TYR A 51 13.26 18.75 13.60
C TYR A 51 11.96 17.95 13.63
N VAL A 52 10.90 18.53 14.19
CA VAL A 52 9.53 18.00 14.18
C VAL A 52 8.61 19.08 13.65
N ALA A 53 7.84 18.74 12.62
CA ALA A 53 6.91 19.61 11.94
C ALA A 53 5.76 20.06 12.87
N PRO A 54 5.08 21.18 12.55
CA PRO A 54 4.05 21.74 13.43
C PRO A 54 2.73 20.95 13.44
N ARG A 55 2.47 20.09 12.44
CA ARG A 55 1.18 19.38 12.31
C ARG A 55 1.43 17.90 12.05
N PRO A 56 0.56 17.02 12.58
CA PRO A 56 0.63 15.61 12.23
C PRO A 56 0.16 15.41 10.78
N LEU A 57 0.54 14.27 10.20
CA LEU A 57 -0.07 13.82 8.96
C LEU A 57 -1.57 13.56 9.17
N SER A 58 -2.35 13.79 8.12
CA SER A 58 -3.81 13.66 8.12
C SER A 58 -4.31 13.32 6.71
N LYS A 59 -5.60 13.02 6.55
CA LYS A 59 -6.18 12.72 5.22
C LYS A 59 -5.92 13.81 4.17
N GLY A 60 -5.87 15.08 4.56
CA GLY A 60 -5.59 16.21 3.64
C GLY A 60 -4.12 16.58 3.52
N ASN A 61 -3.22 15.92 4.25
CA ASN A 61 -1.78 16.09 4.16
C ASN A 61 -1.12 14.81 4.69
N CYS A 62 -1.13 13.75 3.89
CA CYS A 62 -0.79 12.40 4.30
C CYS A 62 0.63 11.99 3.90
N TYR A 63 1.39 12.88 3.27
CA TYR A 63 2.72 12.62 2.73
C TYR A 63 3.59 13.87 2.81
N PHE A 64 4.90 13.67 2.92
CA PHE A 64 5.89 14.73 2.80
C PHE A 64 7.17 14.18 2.19
N GLU A 65 7.96 15.05 1.56
CA GLU A 65 9.26 14.68 0.97
C GLU A 65 10.42 15.45 1.59
N VAL A 66 11.59 14.81 1.57
CA VAL A 66 12.86 15.38 2.03
C VAL A 66 13.91 15.13 0.96
N THR A 67 14.35 16.20 0.30
CA THR A 67 15.45 16.14 -0.66
C THR A 67 16.79 16.30 0.06
N ILE A 68 17.71 15.36 -0.13
CA ILE A 68 19.06 15.44 0.43
C ILE A 68 19.90 16.43 -0.39
N MET A 69 20.19 17.59 0.20
CA MET A 69 20.98 18.65 -0.45
C MET A 69 22.47 18.41 -0.29
N ASP A 70 22.87 17.91 0.88
CA ASP A 70 24.21 17.46 1.22
C ASP A 70 24.14 16.36 2.29
N THR A 71 24.89 15.27 2.10
CA THR A 71 24.98 14.17 3.06
C THR A 71 25.87 14.52 4.25
N GLY A 72 26.63 15.62 4.18
CA GLY A 72 27.66 15.91 5.17
C GLY A 72 28.70 14.80 5.25
N VAL A 73 29.35 14.69 6.41
CA VAL A 73 30.45 13.76 6.63
C VAL A 73 29.99 12.29 6.69
N ARG A 74 28.82 12.01 7.28
CA ARG A 74 28.36 10.64 7.57
C ARG A 74 27.07 10.25 6.85
N GLY A 75 26.26 11.19 6.35
CA GLY A 75 24.98 10.90 5.72
C GLY A 75 23.89 10.42 6.67
N THR A 76 24.09 10.60 7.99
CA THR A 76 23.22 10.17 9.09
C THR A 76 21.95 11.01 9.18
N ILE A 77 21.20 11.04 8.08
CA ILE A 77 19.94 11.75 7.93
C ILE A 77 18.81 10.73 8.07
N ALA A 78 17.86 11.01 8.97
CA ALA A 78 16.71 10.17 9.22
C ALA A 78 15.43 10.93 8.86
N VAL A 79 14.52 10.27 8.15
CA VAL A 79 13.21 10.83 7.75
C VAL A 79 12.12 9.92 8.27
N GLY A 80 11.13 10.46 8.97
CA GLY A 80 10.08 9.62 9.56
C GLY A 80 9.01 10.35 10.32
N LEU A 81 8.33 9.59 11.17
CA LEU A 81 7.18 10.01 11.96
C LEU A 81 7.43 9.79 13.44
N VAL A 82 7.04 10.78 14.26
CA VAL A 82 7.25 10.79 15.71
C VAL A 82 6.00 11.29 16.45
N PRO A 83 5.85 11.02 17.77
CA PRO A 83 4.84 11.67 18.59
C PRO A 83 5.13 13.17 18.78
N GLN A 84 4.11 13.94 19.12
CA GLN A 84 4.19 15.40 19.28
C GLN A 84 5.37 15.86 20.18
N PHE A 85 5.60 15.14 21.29
CA PHE A 85 6.62 15.48 22.28
C PHE A 85 7.88 14.61 22.16
N TYR A 86 8.28 14.26 20.94
CA TYR A 86 9.53 13.54 20.70
C TYR A 86 10.76 14.30 21.23
N LYS A 87 11.73 13.58 21.81
CA LYS A 87 12.97 14.18 22.28
C LYS A 87 13.85 14.58 21.09
N LEU A 88 14.31 15.83 21.08
CA LEU A 88 15.02 16.41 19.94
C LEU A 88 16.54 16.13 19.92
N ASP A 89 17.00 15.24 20.80
CA ASP A 89 18.39 14.78 20.90
C ASP A 89 18.53 13.29 20.53
N HIS A 90 17.52 12.72 19.87
CA HIS A 90 17.50 11.37 19.33
C HIS A 90 17.06 11.41 17.87
N GLN A 91 17.56 10.47 17.06
CA GLN A 91 17.09 10.35 15.68
C GLN A 91 15.63 9.90 15.68
N PRO A 92 14.79 10.35 14.73
CA PRO A 92 13.51 9.70 14.44
C PRO A 92 13.68 8.18 14.32
N GLY A 93 12.73 7.43 14.87
CA GLY A 93 12.75 5.96 14.88
C GLY A 93 13.51 5.32 16.06
N TRP A 94 14.25 6.07 16.88
CA TRP A 94 15.01 5.49 18.00
C TRP A 94 14.24 5.33 19.31
N LEU A 95 13.22 6.16 19.55
CA LEU A 95 12.40 6.12 20.77
C LEU A 95 11.00 5.56 20.48
N PRO A 96 10.32 4.96 21.48
CA PRO A 96 9.02 4.34 21.29
C PRO A 96 8.00 5.24 20.57
N GLN A 97 7.09 4.61 19.82
CA GLN A 97 6.04 5.28 19.03
C GLN A 97 6.57 6.19 17.91
N SER A 98 7.82 5.97 17.46
CA SER A 98 8.34 6.60 16.26
C SER A 98 8.79 5.58 15.23
N VAL A 99 8.84 6.00 13.97
CA VAL A 99 9.35 5.19 12.86
C VAL A 99 10.12 6.08 11.89
N ALA A 100 11.25 5.61 11.37
CA ALA A 100 12.03 6.36 10.39
C ALA A 100 12.88 5.49 9.48
N TYR A 101 13.08 5.99 8.26
CA TYR A 101 14.03 5.46 7.29
C TYR A 101 15.31 6.30 7.31
N HIS A 102 16.45 5.62 7.49
CA HIS A 102 17.76 6.26 7.65
C HIS A 102 18.56 6.19 6.34
N ALA A 103 19.06 7.33 5.88
CA ALA A 103 19.69 7.48 4.58
C ALA A 103 21.06 6.79 4.47
N ASP A 104 21.85 6.79 5.54
CA ASP A 104 23.22 6.30 5.57
C ASP A 104 23.33 4.78 5.46
N ASP A 105 22.36 4.04 5.98
CA ASP A 105 22.38 2.58 6.00
C ASP A 105 21.19 1.91 5.30
N GLY A 106 20.16 2.68 4.93
CA GLY A 106 18.98 2.17 4.26
C GLY A 106 18.06 1.36 5.19
N LYS A 107 18.20 1.51 6.50
CA LYS A 107 17.42 0.74 7.46
C LYS A 107 16.19 1.48 7.96
N LEU A 108 15.23 0.69 8.42
CA LEU A 108 14.06 1.16 9.15
C LEU A 108 14.29 1.04 10.64
N TYR A 109 13.94 2.09 11.38
CA TYR A 109 13.99 2.15 12.83
C TYR A 109 12.59 2.41 13.36
N ASP A 110 12.05 1.51 14.18
CA ASP A 110 10.64 1.46 14.59
C ASP A 110 10.46 1.60 16.12
N GLY A 111 11.15 2.58 16.68
CA GLY A 111 11.11 2.95 18.09
C GLY A 111 12.19 2.31 18.94
N ASN A 112 13.26 1.86 18.29
CA ASN A 112 14.45 1.31 18.90
C ASN A 112 15.71 1.72 18.09
N PRO A 113 16.91 1.78 18.69
CA PRO A 113 18.13 2.21 18.02
C PRO A 113 18.79 1.11 17.16
N VAL A 114 18.11 -0.01 16.91
CA VAL A 114 18.64 -1.13 16.13
C VAL A 114 17.85 -1.27 14.83
N GLY A 115 18.37 -0.67 13.76
CA GLY A 115 17.69 -0.66 12.47
C GLY A 115 17.57 -2.06 11.84
N GLN A 116 16.47 -2.25 11.10
CA GLN A 116 16.16 -3.44 10.32
C GLN A 116 16.41 -3.18 8.83
N GLN A 117 16.84 -4.19 8.08
CA GLN A 117 17.04 -4.04 6.63
C GLN A 117 15.70 -3.69 5.96
N PHE A 118 15.67 -2.62 5.17
CA PHE A 118 14.43 -2.11 4.61
C PHE A 118 14.59 -1.66 3.16
N GLY A 119 15.50 -0.72 2.90
CA GLY A 119 15.68 -0.10 1.60
C GLY A 119 17.14 0.10 1.19
N PRO A 120 17.37 0.70 0.02
CA PRO A 120 18.70 1.14 -0.38
C PRO A 120 19.19 2.31 0.49
N LYS A 121 20.48 2.65 0.43
CA LYS A 121 20.97 3.91 1.00
C LYS A 121 20.52 5.10 0.14
N CYS A 122 20.47 6.30 0.72
CA CYS A 122 20.17 7.55 0.01
C CYS A 122 21.40 8.47 0.00
N ASN A 123 21.61 9.15 -1.13
CA ASN A 123 22.74 10.05 -1.35
C ASN A 123 22.25 11.46 -1.69
N ARG A 124 23.20 12.40 -1.82
CA ARG A 124 22.92 13.75 -2.32
C ARG A 124 22.12 13.71 -3.61
N GLY A 125 21.01 14.45 -3.64
CA GLY A 125 20.07 14.52 -4.76
C GLY A 125 18.90 13.54 -4.66
N ASP A 126 18.99 12.50 -3.83
CA ASP A 126 17.85 11.60 -3.59
C ASP A 126 16.75 12.32 -2.78
N ARG A 127 15.50 11.95 -3.05
CA ARG A 127 14.31 12.36 -2.31
C ARG A 127 13.79 11.19 -1.50
N ILE A 128 13.62 11.39 -0.19
CA ILE A 128 12.97 10.43 0.70
C ILE A 128 11.57 10.94 1.01
N GLY A 129 10.55 10.17 0.66
CA GLY A 129 9.18 10.46 1.07
C GLY A 129 8.75 9.61 2.25
N CYS A 130 7.80 10.12 3.02
CA CYS A 130 7.17 9.40 4.12
C CYS A 130 5.70 9.78 4.20
N GLY A 131 4.82 8.79 4.29
CA GLY A 131 3.39 9.02 4.34
C GLY A 131 2.60 7.98 5.12
N ILE A 132 1.31 8.24 5.25
CA ILE A 132 0.33 7.34 5.89
C ILE A 132 -0.81 7.00 4.94
N TYR A 133 -1.18 5.73 4.86
CA TYR A 133 -2.41 5.32 4.18
C TYR A 133 -3.62 5.61 5.06
N CYS A 134 -4.39 6.64 4.70
CA CYS A 134 -5.44 7.20 5.55
C CYS A 134 -6.69 6.33 5.69
N ASP A 135 -6.82 5.24 4.94
CA ASP A 135 -7.97 4.32 5.00
C ASP A 135 -7.84 3.25 6.09
N THR A 136 -6.76 3.27 6.88
CA THR A 136 -6.48 2.26 7.92
C THR A 136 -6.78 2.72 9.36
N ILE A 137 -7.44 3.87 9.55
CA ILE A 137 -7.67 4.45 10.89
C ILE A 137 -8.70 3.67 11.73
N GLU A 138 -9.43 2.71 11.16
CA GLU A 138 -10.27 1.81 11.96
C GLU A 138 -9.39 0.79 12.72
N ALA A 139 -9.59 0.72 14.05
CA ALA A 139 -8.83 -0.08 15.03
C ALA A 139 -7.53 0.52 15.59
N GLY A 140 -7.24 1.80 15.37
CA GLY A 140 -6.11 2.48 16.04
C GLY A 140 -4.74 2.05 15.52
N LEU A 141 -4.68 1.52 14.30
CA LEU A 141 -3.46 1.27 13.55
C LEU A 141 -3.43 2.22 12.35
N THR A 142 -2.26 2.43 11.76
CA THR A 142 -2.09 3.19 10.52
C THR A 142 -0.94 2.57 9.74
N THR A 143 -1.04 2.51 8.42
CA THR A 143 0.08 2.02 7.61
C THR A 143 0.98 3.19 7.23
N VAL A 144 2.23 3.15 7.68
CA VAL A 144 3.27 4.12 7.30
C VAL A 144 4.04 3.55 6.12
N PHE A 145 4.32 4.36 5.11
CA PHE A 145 5.14 3.97 3.96
C PHE A 145 6.25 4.98 3.72
N PHE A 146 7.30 4.52 3.05
CA PHE A 146 8.45 5.33 2.67
C PHE A 146 8.72 5.20 1.19
N THR A 147 9.20 6.27 0.59
CA THR A 147 9.54 6.32 -0.83
C THR A 147 10.97 6.79 -1.02
N LYS A 148 11.55 6.40 -2.15
CA LYS A 148 12.81 6.95 -2.65
C LYS A 148 12.60 7.39 -4.09
N ASN A 149 12.83 8.67 -4.35
CA ASN A 149 12.70 9.27 -5.68
C ASN A 149 11.32 9.01 -6.32
N GLY A 150 10.25 9.13 -5.53
CA GLY A 150 8.87 8.92 -5.98
C GLY A 150 8.43 7.45 -6.07
N LYS A 151 9.29 6.48 -5.73
CA LYS A 151 8.92 5.05 -5.72
C LYS A 151 8.85 4.51 -4.29
N GLU A 152 7.78 3.80 -3.96
CA GLU A 152 7.67 3.14 -2.65
C GLU A 152 8.82 2.12 -2.44
N VAL A 153 9.48 2.25 -1.30
CA VAL A 153 10.52 1.35 -0.80
C VAL A 153 9.90 0.21 0.02
N GLY A 154 8.89 0.56 0.83
CA GLY A 154 8.09 -0.39 1.59
C GLY A 154 7.17 0.32 2.56
N SER A 155 6.38 -0.48 3.26
CA SER A 155 5.40 -0.03 4.25
C SER A 155 5.40 -0.92 5.50
N LEU A 156 4.82 -0.40 6.58
CA LEU A 156 4.60 -1.15 7.82
C LEU A 156 3.33 -0.69 8.53
N VAL A 157 2.70 -1.61 9.26
CA VAL A 157 1.60 -1.29 10.16
C VAL A 157 2.16 -0.71 11.45
N PHE A 158 1.68 0.46 11.83
CA PHE A 158 2.16 1.23 12.98
C PHE A 158 1.00 1.61 13.90
N PRO A 159 1.16 1.60 15.24
CA PRO A 159 0.12 2.06 16.14
C PRO A 159 -0.21 3.54 15.90
N ALA A 160 -1.49 3.84 15.69
CA ALA A 160 -1.94 5.22 15.56
C ALA A 160 -1.76 5.93 16.91
N ALA A 161 -1.06 7.06 16.92
CA ALA A 161 -0.95 7.90 18.10
C ALA A 161 -2.25 8.72 18.28
N ALA A 162 -2.76 8.83 19.51
CA ALA A 162 -3.97 9.60 19.80
C ALA A 162 -3.86 11.08 19.39
N GLU A 163 -2.65 11.63 19.39
CA GLU A 163 -2.35 13.02 18.99
C GLU A 163 -1.87 13.13 17.52
N GLY A 164 -1.83 12.01 16.80
CA GLY A 164 -1.30 11.91 15.44
C GLY A 164 0.22 11.73 15.39
N LEU A 165 0.71 11.45 14.18
CA LEU A 165 2.12 11.22 13.87
C LEU A 165 2.69 12.42 13.12
N PHE A 166 3.78 12.97 13.61
CA PHE A 166 4.37 14.23 13.12
C PHE A 166 5.57 13.95 12.22
N PRO A 167 5.66 14.58 11.04
CA PRO A 167 6.86 14.57 10.22
C PRO A 167 8.08 15.01 11.02
N ALA A 168 9.14 14.23 10.94
CA ALA A 168 10.39 14.51 11.62
C ALA A 168 11.60 14.18 10.77
N ILE A 169 12.62 15.00 10.94
CA ILE A 169 13.92 14.88 10.28
C ILE A 169 14.99 14.91 11.35
N GLY A 170 15.90 13.95 11.32
CA GLY A 170 17.05 13.94 12.20
C GLY A 170 18.37 13.97 11.43
N MET A 171 19.39 14.56 12.04
CA MET A 171 20.72 14.76 11.49
C MET A 171 21.76 14.58 12.60
N HIS A 172 22.94 14.09 12.25
CA HIS A 172 23.98 13.74 13.22
C HIS A 172 25.41 13.95 12.67
N SER A 173 25.58 14.60 11.53
CA SER A 173 26.92 14.94 11.05
C SER A 173 27.04 16.29 10.39
N LEU A 174 28.23 16.88 10.53
CA LEU A 174 28.57 18.19 9.97
C LEU A 174 28.34 18.20 8.46
N GLY A 175 27.72 19.27 7.98
CA GLY A 175 27.41 19.48 6.57
C GLY A 175 26.11 18.84 6.09
N GLU A 176 25.41 18.06 6.91
CA GLU A 176 24.10 17.53 6.53
C GLU A 176 23.11 18.66 6.29
N GLU A 177 22.47 18.63 5.12
CA GLU A 177 21.49 19.63 4.70
C GLU A 177 20.40 18.96 3.84
N VAL A 178 19.15 19.32 4.10
CA VAL A 178 17.99 18.84 3.36
C VAL A 178 17.03 19.97 3.03
N ARG A 179 16.21 19.75 2.00
CA ARG A 179 15.02 20.57 1.72
C ARG A 179 13.77 19.76 2.04
N LEU A 180 12.93 20.27 2.92
CA LEU A 180 11.68 19.68 3.36
C LEU A 180 10.51 20.21 2.52
N ASP A 181 9.70 19.33 1.98
CA ASP A 181 8.41 19.67 1.36
C ASP A 181 7.27 19.02 2.14
N LEU A 182 6.58 19.82 2.96
CA LEU A 182 5.40 19.42 3.74
C LEU A 182 4.09 19.47 2.94
N GLN A 183 4.14 19.93 1.70
CA GLN A 183 3.00 20.02 0.78
C GLN A 183 3.15 19.03 -0.38
N ALA A 184 4.14 18.13 -0.31
CA ALA A 184 4.32 17.11 -1.32
C ALA A 184 3.05 16.25 -1.41
N GLU A 185 2.55 16.11 -2.63
CA GLU A 185 1.42 15.25 -2.91
C GLU A 185 1.96 13.85 -3.19
N TRP A 186 1.50 12.87 -2.41
CA TRP A 186 1.57 11.50 -2.84
C TRP A 186 0.36 11.27 -3.69
N ASP A 187 0.56 11.48 -4.98
CA ASP A 187 -0.34 11.04 -6.02
C ASP A 187 -0.39 9.51 -5.94
N MET A 188 -1.27 9.01 -5.06
CA MET A 188 -1.92 7.74 -5.31
C MET A 188 -2.55 7.75 -6.68
N GLU A 189 -2.73 8.92 -7.32
CA GLU A 189 -3.25 9.17 -8.65
C GLU A 189 -2.51 8.44 -9.82
N GLU A 190 -1.30 7.91 -9.70
CA GLU A 190 -0.83 6.88 -10.68
C GLU A 190 -1.46 5.49 -10.45
N ALA A 191 -2.06 5.26 -9.29
CA ALA A 191 -2.89 4.10 -8.94
C ALA A 191 -4.41 4.42 -8.86
N ASP A 192 -4.81 5.67 -8.63
CA ASP A 192 -6.18 6.14 -8.38
C ASP A 192 -6.67 7.22 -9.39
N SER A 193 -5.79 7.83 -10.21
CA SER A 193 -6.12 8.72 -11.36
C SER A 193 -5.80 8.10 -12.71
N ILE A 194 -5.90 6.77 -12.75
CA ILE A 194 -6.77 6.20 -13.77
C ILE A 194 -8.21 6.60 -13.39
N MET A 195 -8.53 7.90 -13.49
CA MET A 195 -9.87 8.28 -13.89
C MET A 195 -10.06 7.53 -15.20
N MET A 196 -10.92 6.52 -15.16
CA MET A 196 -11.33 5.68 -16.27
C MET A 196 -11.44 6.49 -17.55
N VAL A 197 -10.36 6.52 -18.32
CA VAL A 197 -10.42 6.64 -19.75
C VAL A 197 -10.01 5.25 -20.19
N ASP A 198 -11.01 4.46 -20.57
CA ASP A 198 -10.99 3.04 -20.94
C ASP A 198 -9.80 2.59 -21.80
N SER A 199 -8.59 2.58 -21.25
CA SER A 199 -7.50 1.75 -21.74
C SER A 199 -7.22 0.71 -20.67
N HIS A 200 -8.16 -0.22 -20.48
CA HIS A 200 -8.00 -1.45 -19.69
C HIS A 200 -6.94 -2.41 -20.29
N GLU A 201 -6.03 -1.89 -21.12
CA GLU A 201 -4.90 -2.60 -21.68
C GLU A 201 -3.82 -2.88 -20.61
N ASP A 202 -3.84 -2.19 -19.46
CA ASP A 202 -2.81 -2.27 -18.41
C ASP A 202 -3.19 -3.12 -17.16
N ASP A 203 -4.39 -3.71 -17.13
CA ASP A 203 -4.86 -4.54 -16.01
C ASP A 203 -4.22 -5.94 -16.00
N TRP A 204 -3.84 -6.43 -17.19
CA TRP A 204 -3.38 -7.81 -17.40
C TRP A 204 -1.86 -7.88 -17.53
N GLY A 205 -1.19 -8.59 -16.62
CA GLY A 205 0.26 -8.69 -16.58
C GLY A 205 0.83 -9.92 -17.30
N ARG A 206 0.03 -10.97 -17.51
CA ARG A 206 0.43 -12.17 -18.26
C ARG A 206 -0.71 -12.61 -19.18
N LEU A 207 -0.47 -12.50 -20.49
CA LEU A 207 -1.40 -12.89 -21.54
C LEU A 207 -0.80 -14.02 -22.37
N TYR A 208 -1.62 -15.02 -22.70
CA TYR A 208 -1.26 -16.12 -23.60
C TYR A 208 -2.44 -16.46 -24.49
N ASP A 209 -2.25 -16.35 -25.80
CA ASP A 209 -3.30 -16.57 -26.80
C ASP A 209 -4.58 -15.73 -26.55
N ILE A 210 -4.43 -14.61 -25.83
CA ILE A 210 -5.44 -13.58 -25.59
C ILE A 210 -4.94 -12.25 -26.14
N ARG A 211 -5.81 -11.54 -26.85
CA ARG A 211 -5.65 -10.14 -27.24
C ARG A 211 -6.51 -9.28 -26.32
N VAL A 212 -5.93 -8.21 -25.78
CA VAL A 212 -6.66 -7.18 -25.03
C VAL A 212 -6.95 -6.01 -25.97
N THR A 213 -8.15 -5.45 -25.92
CA THR A 213 -8.50 -4.21 -26.63
C THR A 213 -9.48 -3.41 -25.79
N GLY A 214 -8.99 -2.36 -25.13
CA GLY A 214 -9.74 -1.73 -24.03
C GLY A 214 -10.10 -2.78 -22.97
N THR A 215 -11.37 -2.83 -22.55
CA THR A 215 -11.92 -3.83 -21.59
C THR A 215 -12.01 -5.26 -22.12
N LEU A 216 -11.82 -5.45 -23.42
CA LEU A 216 -12.16 -6.69 -24.09
C LEU A 216 -10.99 -7.67 -24.04
N LEU A 217 -11.21 -8.85 -23.49
CA LEU A 217 -10.33 -10.00 -23.65
C LEU A 217 -10.85 -10.87 -24.77
N GLU A 218 -10.08 -11.05 -25.84
CA GLU A 218 -10.44 -11.87 -26.99
C GLU A 218 -9.47 -13.04 -27.13
N TYR A 219 -10.00 -14.26 -27.24
CA TYR A 219 -9.18 -15.42 -27.56
C TYR A 219 -8.70 -15.37 -29.01
N VAL A 220 -7.39 -15.45 -29.20
CA VAL A 220 -6.73 -15.46 -30.52
C VAL A 220 -5.93 -16.74 -30.77
N GLY A 221 -6.13 -17.75 -29.92
CA GLY A 221 -5.47 -19.05 -30.01
C GLY A 221 -6.05 -19.97 -31.08
N LYS A 222 -5.45 -21.16 -31.20
CA LYS A 222 -5.82 -22.12 -32.27
C LYS A 222 -7.08 -22.92 -31.99
N GLY A 223 -7.45 -23.09 -30.72
CA GLY A 223 -8.65 -23.80 -30.27
C GLY A 223 -8.75 -25.29 -30.64
N LYS A 224 -7.66 -25.94 -31.07
CA LYS A 224 -7.69 -27.30 -31.66
C LYS A 224 -7.72 -28.42 -30.62
N SER A 225 -7.16 -28.17 -29.45
CA SER A 225 -7.02 -29.12 -28.35
C SER A 225 -7.40 -28.49 -27.02
N ILE A 226 -7.59 -29.33 -26.00
CA ILE A 226 -7.85 -28.89 -24.62
C ILE A 226 -6.65 -28.18 -23.96
N LEU A 227 -5.49 -28.17 -24.64
CA LEU A 227 -4.29 -27.46 -24.20
C LEU A 227 -4.16 -26.07 -24.86
N ASP A 228 -4.96 -25.78 -25.89
CA ASP A 228 -4.99 -24.47 -26.55
C ASP A 228 -5.89 -23.53 -25.75
N VAL A 229 -5.37 -23.10 -24.61
CA VAL A 229 -6.06 -22.30 -23.60
C VAL A 229 -5.63 -20.84 -23.70
N GLY A 230 -6.59 -19.91 -23.59
CA GLY A 230 -6.34 -18.49 -23.54
C GLY A 230 -6.23 -18.01 -22.10
N LEU A 231 -5.04 -17.61 -21.65
CA LEU A 231 -4.84 -17.19 -20.27
C LEU A 231 -4.67 -15.67 -20.18
N ALA A 232 -5.48 -15.03 -19.36
CA ALA A 232 -5.26 -13.67 -18.90
C ALA A 232 -5.10 -13.67 -17.37
N GLN A 233 -3.97 -13.16 -16.88
CA GLN A 233 -3.71 -13.02 -15.45
C GLN A 233 -3.36 -11.56 -15.11
N ALA A 234 -4.00 -11.03 -14.08
CA ALA A 234 -3.83 -9.64 -13.65
C ALA A 234 -2.38 -9.32 -13.27
N ARG A 235 -2.00 -8.05 -13.46
CA ARG A 235 -0.66 -7.55 -13.17
C ARG A 235 -0.39 -7.48 -11.66
N GLN A 236 -1.40 -7.09 -10.90
CA GLN A 236 -1.33 -7.00 -9.44
C GLN A 236 -2.14 -8.12 -8.78
N PRO A 237 -1.71 -8.61 -7.61
CA PRO A 237 -2.50 -9.55 -6.84
C PRO A 237 -3.68 -8.85 -6.16
N LEU A 238 -4.67 -9.66 -5.76
CA LEU A 238 -5.73 -9.17 -4.88
C LEU A 238 -5.14 -8.71 -3.54
N SER A 239 -5.73 -7.65 -3.01
CA SER A 239 -5.39 -7.04 -1.72
C SER A 239 -6.67 -6.80 -0.93
N THR A 240 -6.58 -6.42 0.35
CA THR A 240 -7.76 -6.04 1.14
C THR A 240 -8.56 -4.89 0.52
N ARG A 241 -7.97 -4.12 -0.40
CA ARG A 241 -8.62 -3.02 -1.14
C ARG A 241 -9.19 -3.47 -2.47
N CYS A 242 -8.47 -4.33 -3.20
CA CYS A 242 -8.91 -4.89 -4.48
C CYS A 242 -9.08 -6.40 -4.29
N HIS A 243 -10.24 -6.82 -3.81
CA HIS A 243 -10.50 -8.20 -3.37
C HIS A 243 -11.65 -8.86 -4.14
N TYR A 244 -12.22 -8.19 -5.13
CA TYR A 244 -13.34 -8.63 -5.94
C TYR A 244 -13.17 -8.13 -7.37
N PHE A 245 -13.68 -8.88 -8.35
CA PHE A 245 -13.70 -8.50 -9.75
C PHE A 245 -14.80 -9.25 -10.51
N GLU A 246 -15.27 -8.67 -11.61
CA GLU A 246 -16.33 -9.23 -12.45
C GLU A 246 -15.95 -9.22 -13.92
N VAL A 247 -16.49 -10.18 -14.68
CA VAL A 247 -16.37 -10.23 -16.14
C VAL A 247 -17.73 -10.58 -16.74
N GLU A 248 -18.13 -9.81 -17.75
CA GLU A 248 -19.27 -10.13 -18.61
C GLU A 248 -18.82 -11.06 -19.74
N ILE A 249 -19.59 -12.12 -19.99
CA ILE A 249 -19.43 -12.97 -21.17
C ILE A 249 -20.03 -12.25 -22.37
N VAL A 250 -19.19 -11.68 -23.22
CA VAL A 250 -19.64 -10.96 -24.41
C VAL A 250 -19.93 -11.91 -25.57
N ASP A 251 -19.16 -12.98 -25.68
CA ASP A 251 -19.40 -14.07 -26.63
C ASP A 251 -19.02 -15.39 -25.95
N ALA A 252 -19.98 -16.30 -25.83
CA ALA A 252 -19.76 -17.61 -25.23
C ALA A 252 -19.02 -18.58 -26.18
N GLY A 253 -18.91 -18.24 -27.46
CA GLY A 253 -18.39 -19.11 -28.51
C GLY A 253 -19.18 -20.42 -28.64
N GLU A 254 -18.57 -21.43 -29.26
CA GLU A 254 -19.26 -22.72 -29.52
C GLU A 254 -19.49 -23.53 -28.23
N LYS A 255 -18.58 -23.42 -27.26
CA LYS A 255 -18.53 -24.33 -26.10
C LYS A 255 -18.59 -23.64 -24.73
N CYS A 256 -18.50 -22.31 -24.65
CA CYS A 256 -18.46 -21.55 -23.41
C CYS A 256 -17.38 -22.00 -22.42
N TYR A 257 -16.21 -22.43 -22.92
CA TYR A 257 -15.06 -22.81 -22.07
C TYR A 257 -14.36 -21.57 -21.52
N ILE A 258 -15.09 -20.85 -20.67
CA ILE A 258 -14.68 -19.64 -19.99
C ILE A 258 -14.62 -19.98 -18.51
N ALA A 259 -13.51 -19.61 -17.86
CA ALA A 259 -13.31 -19.87 -16.45
C ALA A 259 -12.81 -18.60 -15.75
N LEU A 260 -13.24 -18.38 -14.52
CA LEU A 260 -12.87 -17.22 -13.73
C LEU A 260 -12.44 -17.64 -12.34
N GLY A 261 -11.30 -17.14 -11.88
CA GLY A 261 -10.81 -17.54 -10.58
C GLY A 261 -9.54 -16.87 -10.12
N LEU A 262 -8.92 -17.50 -9.14
CA LEU A 262 -7.70 -17.04 -8.49
C LEU A 262 -6.60 -18.07 -8.70
N ALA A 263 -5.38 -17.59 -8.97
CA ALA A 263 -4.21 -18.45 -9.01
C ALA A 263 -2.93 -17.73 -8.56
N ARG A 264 -1.88 -18.50 -8.29
CA ARG A 264 -0.55 -17.97 -8.00
C ARG A 264 0.09 -17.30 -9.23
N ARG A 265 1.06 -16.41 -9.00
CA ARG A 265 1.80 -15.67 -10.04
C ARG A 265 2.41 -16.57 -11.12
N ASP A 266 2.79 -17.78 -10.77
CA ASP A 266 3.49 -18.75 -11.62
C ASP A 266 2.53 -19.75 -12.30
N TYR A 267 1.23 -19.44 -12.39
CA TYR A 267 0.24 -20.34 -12.99
C TYR A 267 0.63 -20.79 -14.41
N PRO A 268 0.46 -22.08 -14.75
CA PRO A 268 0.77 -22.60 -16.08
C PRO A 268 -0.15 -21.99 -17.14
N LYS A 269 0.46 -21.50 -18.21
CA LYS A 269 -0.23 -20.80 -19.31
C LYS A 269 -1.13 -21.65 -20.20
N ASN A 270 -0.98 -22.97 -20.14
CA ASN A 270 -1.61 -23.93 -21.05
C ASN A 270 -2.65 -24.80 -20.33
N ARG A 271 -3.27 -24.26 -19.28
CA ARG A 271 -4.25 -24.96 -18.46
C ARG A 271 -5.34 -24.00 -18.01
N HIS A 272 -6.55 -24.52 -17.94
CA HIS A 272 -7.67 -23.79 -17.39
C HIS A 272 -7.46 -23.48 -15.90
N PRO A 273 -7.78 -22.26 -15.43
CA PRO A 273 -7.84 -21.89 -14.02
C PRO A 273 -8.59 -22.94 -13.21
N GLY A 274 -8.10 -23.22 -12.00
CA GLY A 274 -8.64 -24.29 -11.16
C GLY A 274 -8.10 -25.70 -11.45
N TRP A 275 -7.38 -25.94 -12.57
CA TRP A 275 -6.87 -27.30 -12.89
C TRP A 275 -5.48 -27.63 -12.35
N SER A 276 -4.78 -26.64 -11.79
CA SER A 276 -3.41 -26.80 -11.26
C SER A 276 -3.33 -26.32 -9.82
N GLN A 277 -2.54 -27.01 -9.00
CA GLN A 277 -2.41 -26.72 -7.56
C GLN A 277 -2.15 -25.24 -7.29
N GLY A 278 -2.76 -24.70 -6.23
CA GLY A 278 -2.68 -23.27 -5.93
C GLY A 278 -3.61 -22.39 -6.77
N SER A 279 -4.66 -22.97 -7.36
CA SER A 279 -5.71 -22.22 -8.06
C SER A 279 -7.11 -22.72 -7.71
N VAL A 280 -8.07 -21.83 -7.82
CA VAL A 280 -9.51 -22.09 -7.73
C VAL A 280 -10.20 -21.33 -8.84
N ALA A 281 -11.16 -21.94 -9.54
CA ALA A 281 -11.93 -21.23 -10.55
C ALA A 281 -13.31 -21.82 -10.76
N TYR A 282 -14.23 -20.94 -11.12
CA TYR A 282 -15.56 -21.27 -11.60
C TYR A 282 -15.57 -21.40 -13.12
N HIS A 283 -16.20 -22.45 -13.65
CA HIS A 283 -16.26 -22.73 -15.09
C HIS A 283 -17.69 -22.51 -15.60
N ALA A 284 -17.82 -21.65 -16.60
CA ALA A 284 -19.10 -21.21 -17.16
C ALA A 284 -19.85 -22.33 -17.90
N ASP A 285 -19.11 -23.24 -18.56
CA ASP A 285 -19.68 -24.27 -19.42
C ASP A 285 -20.41 -25.36 -18.66
N ASP A 286 -20.06 -25.63 -17.40
CA ASP A 286 -20.66 -26.71 -16.62
C ASP A 286 -21.14 -26.29 -15.22
N GLY A 287 -20.90 -25.03 -14.83
CA GLY A 287 -21.31 -24.48 -13.54
C GLY A 287 -20.55 -25.11 -12.37
N LYS A 288 -19.37 -25.70 -12.62
CA LYS A 288 -18.56 -26.33 -11.58
C LYS A 288 -17.46 -25.41 -11.08
N ILE A 289 -16.99 -25.73 -9.88
CA ILE A 289 -15.80 -25.13 -9.29
C ILE A 289 -14.64 -26.14 -9.28
N PHE A 290 -13.46 -25.70 -9.69
CA PHE A 290 -12.26 -26.53 -9.84
C PHE A 290 -11.17 -26.07 -8.88
N HIS A 291 -10.63 -27.00 -8.10
CA HIS A 291 -9.74 -26.72 -6.96
C HIS A 291 -8.39 -27.40 -7.16
N GLY A 292 -7.51 -26.74 -7.92
CA GLY A 292 -6.20 -27.25 -8.32
C GLY A 292 -6.18 -28.65 -8.94
N SER A 293 -7.29 -29.06 -9.57
CA SER A 293 -7.54 -30.41 -10.08
C SER A 293 -8.38 -30.35 -11.36
N GLY A 294 -8.20 -31.32 -12.26
CA GLY A 294 -9.02 -31.43 -13.49
C GLY A 294 -10.42 -32.01 -13.27
N VAL A 295 -10.82 -32.25 -12.02
CA VAL A 295 -12.17 -32.70 -11.63
C VAL A 295 -12.81 -31.58 -10.82
N GLY A 296 -13.96 -31.10 -11.30
CA GLY A 296 -14.73 -30.04 -10.69
C GLY A 296 -15.96 -30.55 -9.95
N GLU A 297 -16.43 -29.78 -8.98
CA GLU A 297 -17.62 -30.08 -8.18
C GLU A 297 -18.79 -29.15 -8.58
N PRO A 298 -20.05 -29.63 -8.58
CA PRO A 298 -21.21 -28.76 -8.81
C PRO A 298 -21.22 -27.58 -7.85
N PHE A 299 -21.33 -26.35 -8.39
CA PHE A 299 -21.27 -25.13 -7.59
C PHE A 299 -22.39 -24.15 -7.91
N GLY A 300 -22.62 -23.87 -9.18
CA GLY A 300 -23.55 -22.85 -9.64
C GLY A 300 -24.20 -23.18 -10.99
N PRO A 301 -24.99 -22.25 -11.55
CA PRO A 301 -25.62 -22.41 -12.85
C PRO A 301 -24.61 -22.18 -13.99
N ARG A 302 -24.75 -22.89 -15.10
CA ARG A 302 -24.01 -22.57 -16.32
C ARG A 302 -24.24 -21.10 -16.72
N CYS A 303 -23.20 -20.44 -17.22
CA CYS A 303 -23.29 -19.06 -17.69
C CYS A 303 -23.39 -19.03 -19.23
N ILE A 304 -24.07 -18.01 -19.74
CA ILE A 304 -24.31 -17.75 -21.15
C ILE A 304 -23.86 -16.34 -21.55
N GLU A 305 -23.90 -16.04 -22.84
CA GLU A 305 -23.68 -14.69 -23.36
C GLU A 305 -24.58 -13.66 -22.66
N GLY A 306 -23.98 -12.56 -22.21
CA GLY A 306 -24.59 -11.50 -21.41
C GLY A 306 -24.54 -11.72 -19.89
N ASP A 307 -24.15 -12.90 -19.40
CA ASP A 307 -24.01 -13.13 -17.96
C ASP A 307 -22.74 -12.48 -17.40
N ILE A 308 -22.85 -12.00 -16.16
CA ILE A 308 -21.72 -11.44 -15.39
C ILE A 308 -21.26 -12.46 -14.37
N MET A 309 -19.98 -12.82 -14.42
CA MET A 309 -19.32 -13.71 -13.48
C MET A 309 -18.42 -12.89 -12.55
N GLY A 310 -18.63 -13.04 -11.24
CA GLY A 310 -17.84 -12.40 -10.20
C GLY A 310 -16.95 -13.37 -9.43
N CYS A 311 -15.76 -12.93 -9.04
CA CYS A 311 -14.89 -13.68 -8.14
C CYS A 311 -14.22 -12.74 -7.14
N GLY A 312 -14.16 -13.17 -5.88
CA GLY A 312 -13.49 -12.40 -4.84
C GLY A 312 -12.93 -13.28 -3.73
N ILE A 313 -12.08 -12.65 -2.92
CA ILE A 313 -11.48 -13.24 -1.73
C ILE A 313 -11.91 -12.42 -0.51
N MET A 314 -12.28 -13.11 0.56
CA MET A 314 -12.46 -12.46 1.85
C MET A 314 -11.18 -12.60 2.67
N PHE A 315 -10.64 -11.48 3.10
CA PHE A 315 -9.52 -11.47 4.01
C PHE A 315 -10.03 -11.55 5.46
N PRO A 316 -9.48 -12.46 6.30
CA PRO A 316 -9.74 -12.43 7.74
C PRO A 316 -9.46 -11.06 8.34
N ARG A 317 -10.17 -10.70 9.42
CA ARG A 317 -10.00 -9.40 10.09
C ARG A 317 -8.59 -9.19 10.66
N ASP A 318 -7.90 -10.29 10.92
CA ASP A 318 -6.53 -10.39 11.41
C ASP A 318 -5.53 -10.76 10.29
N TYR A 319 -5.93 -10.64 9.02
CA TYR A 319 -5.03 -10.88 7.90
C TYR A 319 -3.87 -9.88 7.91
N ILE A 320 -2.67 -10.40 8.12
CA ILE A 320 -1.42 -9.66 8.02
C ILE A 320 -0.73 -10.15 6.74
N LEU A 321 -0.35 -9.22 5.87
CA LEU A 321 0.49 -9.51 4.71
C LEU A 321 1.88 -9.88 5.23
N ASP A 322 2.13 -11.17 5.43
CA ASP A 322 3.43 -11.65 5.88
C ASP A 322 4.51 -11.32 4.84
N GLY A 323 5.30 -10.29 5.13
CA GLY A 323 6.62 -10.11 4.54
C GLY A 323 7.52 -11.25 5.01
N GLU A 324 7.79 -12.18 4.10
CA GLU A 324 8.75 -13.29 4.18
C GLU A 324 9.16 -13.81 5.58
N GLY A 325 8.57 -14.95 5.96
CA GLY A 325 9.29 -15.98 6.72
C GLY A 325 9.07 -15.99 8.23
N LYS A 326 8.05 -16.73 8.68
CA LYS A 326 8.18 -17.86 9.62
C LYS A 326 6.84 -18.55 9.78
N ASP A 327 6.89 -19.87 9.86
CA ASP A 327 5.76 -20.78 10.09
C ASP A 327 4.84 -20.29 11.20
N ASN A 328 3.71 -19.66 10.83
CA ASN A 328 2.54 -19.63 11.68
C ASN A 328 1.28 -19.79 10.84
N LYS A 329 0.43 -20.70 11.31
CA LYS A 329 -0.67 -21.29 10.57
C LYS A 329 -1.91 -20.40 10.60
N MET A 330 -2.02 -19.40 9.72
CA MET A 330 -3.31 -18.84 9.32
C MET A 330 -3.19 -18.08 8.00
N GLY A 331 -3.40 -18.78 6.88
CA GLY A 331 -3.60 -18.16 5.58
C GLY A 331 -5.01 -17.56 5.47
N PRO A 332 -5.31 -16.76 4.42
CA PRO A 332 -6.64 -16.21 4.21
C PRO A 332 -7.67 -17.34 4.18
N HIS A 333 -8.74 -17.20 4.96
CA HIS A 333 -9.84 -18.15 4.97
C HIS A 333 -10.74 -17.88 3.75
N PHE A 334 -10.73 -18.83 2.82
CA PHE A 334 -11.65 -18.84 1.70
C PHE A 334 -13.02 -19.25 2.22
N GLN A 335 -14.03 -18.42 1.99
CA GLN A 335 -15.40 -18.82 2.23
C GLN A 335 -16.22 -18.63 0.95
N PHE A 336 -16.32 -19.72 0.18
CA PHE A 336 -17.53 -20.09 -0.56
C PHE A 336 -17.77 -21.57 -0.29
N ASN A 337 -18.29 -21.90 0.90
CA ASN A 337 -18.62 -23.25 1.40
C ASN A 337 -17.67 -24.43 1.02
N VAL A 338 -16.39 -24.16 0.76
CA VAL A 338 -15.32 -25.15 0.65
C VAL A 338 -14.05 -24.50 1.22
N SER A 339 -13.63 -24.97 2.38
CA SER A 339 -12.44 -24.51 3.08
C SER A 339 -11.18 -24.97 2.32
N LEU A 340 -10.48 -24.05 1.67
CA LEU A 340 -9.10 -24.28 1.25
C LEU A 340 -8.18 -23.36 2.04
N LEU A 341 -7.07 -23.89 2.53
CA LEU A 341 -5.98 -23.13 3.11
C LEU A 341 -4.84 -23.16 2.09
N PHE A 342 -4.43 -22.00 1.57
CA PHE A 342 -3.19 -21.90 0.81
C PHE A 342 -2.09 -21.33 1.72
N PRO A 343 -1.06 -22.11 2.06
CA PRO A 343 0.11 -21.57 2.73
C PRO A 343 0.95 -20.79 1.71
N ASN A 344 1.01 -19.47 1.91
CA ASN A 344 1.95 -18.52 1.32
C ASN A 344 1.77 -18.18 -0.19
N GLY A 345 1.54 -16.90 -0.48
CA GLY A 345 1.68 -16.31 -1.81
C GLY A 345 0.60 -15.28 -2.17
N ASN A 346 0.97 -14.33 -3.02
CA ASN A 346 0.05 -13.38 -3.67
C ASN A 346 -0.89 -14.13 -4.64
N LEU A 347 -2.21 -13.97 -4.51
CA LEU A 347 -3.21 -14.53 -5.42
C LEU A 347 -3.58 -13.48 -6.49
N PHE A 348 -3.61 -13.89 -7.75
CA PHE A 348 -3.91 -13.05 -8.90
C PHE A 348 -5.22 -13.51 -9.52
N ILE A 349 -5.97 -12.56 -10.05
CA ILE A 349 -7.11 -12.81 -10.93
C ILE A 349 -6.60 -13.60 -12.14
N VAL A 350 -7.29 -14.69 -12.46
CA VAL A 350 -7.07 -15.44 -13.67
C VAL A 350 -8.40 -15.67 -14.37
N ALA A 351 -8.51 -15.11 -15.57
CA ALA A 351 -9.57 -15.40 -16.50
C ALA A 351 -9.01 -16.33 -17.58
N ASP A 352 -9.76 -17.38 -17.85
CA ASP A 352 -9.64 -18.14 -19.07
C ASP A 352 -10.69 -17.67 -20.03
N VAL A 353 -10.22 -17.32 -21.21
CA VAL A 353 -11.06 -16.81 -22.26
C VAL A 353 -10.78 -17.74 -23.42
N LYS A 354 -11.70 -18.67 -23.65
CA LYS A 354 -11.78 -19.28 -24.97
C LYS A 354 -12.52 -18.38 -25.96
N ASP A 355 -13.26 -17.35 -25.49
CA ASP A 355 -13.99 -16.32 -26.27
C ASP A 355 -14.42 -15.10 -25.41
N MET A 356 -14.82 -13.96 -26.03
CA MET A 356 -14.78 -12.58 -25.49
C MET A 356 -15.30 -12.32 -24.05
N LEU A 357 -14.54 -11.55 -23.25
CA LEU A 357 -14.98 -10.99 -21.96
C LEU A 357 -14.87 -9.46 -21.88
N ARG A 358 -15.81 -8.79 -21.19
CA ARG A 358 -15.76 -7.35 -20.85
C ARG A 358 -15.69 -7.16 -19.33
N ASN A 359 -14.69 -6.43 -18.86
CA ASN A 359 -14.52 -6.09 -17.44
C ASN A 359 -15.37 -4.86 -17.05
N PHE A 360 -16.05 -4.92 -15.91
CA PHE A 360 -16.67 -3.76 -15.25
C PHE A 360 -16.13 -3.73 -13.80
N GLY A 361 -15.09 -2.93 -13.57
CA GLY A 361 -14.53 -2.76 -12.23
C GLY A 361 -15.32 -1.72 -11.42
N ASP A 362 -15.54 -2.00 -10.14
CA ASP A 362 -15.87 -1.02 -9.08
C ASP A 362 -14.58 -0.55 -8.38
#